data_AF-A0A8T4NR74-F1
#
_entry.id   AF-A0A8T4NR74-F1
#
_cell.length_a   1.000
_cell.length_b   1.000
_cell.length_c   1.000
_cell.angle_alpha   90.00
_cell.angle_beta   90.00
_cell.angle_gamma   90.00
#
_symmetry.space_group_name_H-M   'P 1'
#
loop_
_entity.id
_entity.type
_entity.pdbx_description
1 polymer ?
#
loop_
_entity_poly.entity_id
_entity_poly.type
_entity_poly.pdbx_seq_one_letter_code
_entity_poly.pdbx_strand_id
1 'polypeptide(L)'
;MDFKSIIKEQREELEKIEKEEKIIERTGLNKSKESLKYPNILAILGIRRCGKSIFSYLLAKPHKFAYINFDDERLAGLKSDDLNKILESFYELYENIDYIILDEIQNVDNWELFVNRLRRTKKIILTGSNSKLLSGELSTHLTGRYLDIILFPFSFKEFLKLKEVKENKVYTTQEKAEIMKTLQEYLEIGGFPEAYKFGKGMISKIYEDILTKDILLRY
;
A
#
# COMPACT_ATOMS: atom_id res chain seq x y z
N MET A 1 6.50 -18.47 -17.27
CA MET A 1 6.69 -17.25 -16.47
C MET A 1 7.55 -17.64 -15.28
N ASP A 2 8.68 -16.97 -15.06
CA ASP A 2 9.56 -17.26 -13.92
C ASP A 2 9.13 -16.43 -12.71
N PHE A 3 8.17 -16.96 -11.94
CA PHE A 3 7.65 -16.26 -10.77
C PHE A 3 8.72 -16.01 -9.71
N LYS A 4 9.72 -16.88 -9.57
CA LYS A 4 10.73 -16.74 -8.52
C LYS A 4 11.64 -15.53 -8.76
N SER A 5 12.09 -15.32 -10.00
CA SER A 5 12.86 -14.12 -10.33
C SER A 5 12.05 -12.86 -10.07
N ILE A 6 10.79 -12.83 -10.54
CA ILE A 6 9.89 -11.68 -10.37
C ILE A 6 9.69 -11.35 -8.89
N ILE A 7 9.33 -12.34 -8.07
CA ILE A 7 9.12 -12.17 -6.63
C ILE A 7 10.38 -11.64 -5.95
N LYS A 8 11.55 -12.19 -6.30
CA LYS A 8 12.82 -11.78 -5.72
C LYS A 8 13.19 -10.34 -6.10
N GLU A 9 13.06 -9.98 -7.37
CA GLU A 9 13.33 -8.62 -7.87
C GLU A 9 12.41 -7.58 -7.22
N GLN A 10 11.11 -7.88 -7.15
CA GLN A 10 10.13 -7.01 -6.49
C GLN A 10 10.42 -6.85 -4.98
N ARG A 11 10.91 -7.90 -4.31
CA ARG A 11 11.35 -7.84 -2.92
C ARG A 11 12.56 -6.92 -2.74
N GLU A 12 13.55 -7.05 -3.62
CA GLU A 12 14.77 -6.23 -3.63
C GLU A 12 14.45 -4.74 -3.90
N GLU A 13 13.48 -4.46 -4.78
CA GLU A 13 13.01 -3.10 -5.06
C GLU A 13 12.43 -2.42 -3.81
N LEU A 14 11.53 -3.11 -3.07
CA LEU A 14 10.97 -2.57 -1.83
C LEU A 14 12.05 -2.26 -0.78
N GLU A 15 13.04 -3.13 -0.65
CA GLU A 15 14.15 -2.95 0.29
C GLU A 15 15.07 -1.80 -0.13
N LYS A 16 15.23 -1.58 -1.44
CA LYS A 16 15.96 -0.43 -1.97
C LYS A 16 15.23 0.87 -1.67
N ILE A 17 13.92 0.93 -1.94
CA ILE A 17 13.08 2.10 -1.63
C ILE A 17 13.18 2.45 -0.15
N GLU A 18 13.08 1.47 0.74
CA GLU A 18 13.20 1.74 2.18
C GLU A 18 14.57 2.34 2.57
N LYS A 19 15.66 1.91 1.94
CA LYS A 19 17.01 2.40 2.25
C LYS A 19 17.28 3.79 1.69
N GLU A 20 16.77 4.07 0.49
CA GLU A 20 17.05 5.30 -0.24
C GLU A 20 16.08 6.42 0.10
N GLU A 21 14.88 6.09 0.57
CA GLU A 21 13.83 7.06 0.80
C GLU A 21 13.56 7.34 2.28
N LYS A 22 13.13 8.57 2.56
CA LYS A 22 12.66 8.96 3.88
C LYS A 22 11.26 8.39 4.13
N ILE A 23 11.21 7.22 4.74
CA ILE A 23 9.95 6.59 5.16
C ILE A 23 9.54 7.09 6.54
N ILE A 24 8.29 7.55 6.66
CA ILE A 24 7.70 7.95 7.94
C ILE A 24 6.58 7.01 8.37
N GLU A 25 6.40 6.87 9.67
CA GLU A 25 5.28 6.13 10.22
C GLU A 25 3.95 6.83 9.87
N ARG A 26 3.06 6.10 9.20
CA ARG A 26 1.72 6.56 8.84
C ARG A 26 0.75 6.40 10.00
N THR A 27 -0.23 7.29 10.05
CA THR A 27 -1.38 7.22 10.95
C THR A 27 -2.17 5.94 10.68
N GLY A 28 -2.58 5.24 11.73
CA GLY A 28 -3.32 3.98 11.61
C GLY A 28 -2.45 2.71 11.55
N LEU A 29 -1.12 2.83 11.56
CA LEU A 29 -0.21 1.67 11.57
C LEU A 29 -0.50 0.73 12.76
N ASN A 30 -0.63 1.28 13.97
CA ASN A 30 -0.88 0.47 15.17
C ASN A 30 -2.22 -0.28 15.12
N LYS A 31 -3.30 0.41 14.71
CA LYS A 31 -4.62 -0.23 14.52
C LYS A 31 -4.58 -1.34 13.46
N SER A 32 -3.78 -1.14 12.41
CA SER A 32 -3.59 -2.13 11.34
C SER A 32 -2.82 -3.35 11.85
N LYS A 33 -1.81 -3.17 12.71
CA LYS A 33 -1.11 -4.26 13.39
C LYS A 33 -2.05 -5.09 14.27
N GLU A 34 -2.93 -4.44 15.02
CA GLU A 34 -3.94 -5.13 15.84
C GLU A 34 -4.89 -5.99 15.01
N SER A 35 -5.29 -5.48 13.84
CA SER A 35 -6.15 -6.18 12.87
C SER A 35 -5.51 -7.46 12.31
N LEU A 36 -4.18 -7.53 12.35
CA LEU A 36 -3.37 -8.66 11.89
C LEU A 36 -2.85 -9.53 13.04
N LYS A 37 -3.42 -9.45 14.25
CA LYS A 37 -3.00 -10.30 15.38
C LYS A 37 -3.24 -11.79 15.11
N TYR A 38 -4.30 -12.12 14.38
CA TYR A 38 -4.69 -13.48 14.00
C TYR A 38 -4.78 -13.61 12.47
N PRO A 39 -4.71 -14.84 11.91
CA PRO A 39 -4.95 -15.06 10.48
C PRO A 39 -6.28 -14.42 10.05
N ASN A 40 -6.17 -13.40 9.20
CA ASN A 40 -7.27 -12.60 8.68
C ASN A 40 -6.80 -11.87 7.42
N ILE A 41 -7.72 -11.19 6.75
CA ILE A 41 -7.43 -10.31 5.62
C ILE A 41 -7.49 -8.86 6.09
N LEU A 42 -6.44 -8.09 5.83
CA LEU A 42 -6.44 -6.64 5.89
C LEU A 42 -6.41 -6.09 4.47
N ALA A 43 -7.47 -5.41 4.05
CA ALA A 43 -7.53 -4.69 2.78
C ALA A 43 -7.11 -3.23 2.98
N ILE A 44 -6.03 -2.82 2.32
CA ILE A 44 -5.49 -1.46 2.36
C ILE A 44 -5.89 -0.77 1.07
N LEU A 45 -6.87 0.12 1.20
CA LEU A 45 -7.50 0.80 0.09
C LEU A 45 -7.01 2.23 0.03
N GLY A 46 -7.18 2.88 -1.11
CA GLY A 46 -6.85 4.30 -1.25
C GLY A 46 -6.30 4.61 -2.63
N ILE A 47 -6.32 5.88 -2.96
CA ILE A 47 -5.93 6.39 -4.29
C ILE A 47 -4.52 5.97 -4.69
N ARG A 48 -4.24 5.98 -6.00
CA ARG A 48 -2.89 5.74 -6.53
C ARG A 48 -1.87 6.68 -5.88
N ARG A 49 -0.64 6.19 -5.71
CA ARG A 49 0.51 6.96 -5.21
C ARG A 49 0.39 7.48 -3.76
N CYS A 50 -0.56 7.00 -2.95
CA CYS A 50 -0.65 7.38 -1.52
C CYS A 50 0.30 6.58 -0.60
N GLY A 51 1.02 5.58 -1.13
CA GLY A 51 2.01 4.79 -0.39
C GLY A 51 1.51 3.47 0.19
N LYS A 52 0.49 2.84 -0.39
CA LYS A 52 -0.09 1.56 0.09
C LYS A 52 0.92 0.43 0.16
N SER A 53 1.70 0.21 -0.91
CA SER A 53 2.73 -0.83 -1.01
C SER A 53 3.74 -0.74 0.12
N ILE A 54 4.28 0.47 0.35
CA ILE A 54 5.20 0.74 1.45
C ILE A 54 4.53 0.54 2.81
N PHE A 55 3.29 1.00 2.97
CA PHE A 55 2.55 0.81 4.22
C PHE A 55 2.30 -0.69 4.52
N SER A 56 1.93 -1.50 3.52
CA SER A 56 1.80 -2.96 3.66
C SER A 56 3.14 -3.63 3.98
N TYR A 57 4.22 -3.19 3.35
CA TYR A 57 5.56 -3.67 3.61
C TYR A 57 5.98 -3.41 5.07
N LEU A 58 5.77 -2.19 5.58
CA LEU A 58 6.08 -1.85 6.97
C LEU A 58 5.30 -2.67 8.01
N LEU A 59 4.08 -3.10 7.67
CA LEU A 59 3.29 -3.99 8.53
C LEU A 59 3.86 -5.41 8.59
N ALA A 60 4.32 -5.94 7.45
CA ALA A 60 4.80 -7.32 7.36
C ALA A 60 6.29 -7.47 7.67
N LYS A 61 7.10 -6.42 7.47
CA LYS A 61 8.57 -6.42 7.67
C LYS A 61 9.05 -7.02 8.99
N PRO A 62 8.39 -6.77 10.15
CA PRO A 62 8.80 -7.38 11.42
C PRO A 62 8.61 -8.90 11.49
N HIS A 63 8.05 -9.52 10.45
CA HIS A 63 7.64 -10.91 10.39
C HIS A 63 8.19 -11.60 9.14
N LYS A 64 7.98 -12.91 9.03
CA LYS A 64 8.27 -13.66 7.81
C LYS A 64 7.14 -13.47 6.82
N PHE A 65 7.44 -12.92 5.65
CA PHE A 65 6.41 -12.60 4.67
C PHE A 65 6.84 -12.83 3.22
N ALA A 66 5.83 -13.06 2.38
CA ALA A 66 5.95 -13.05 0.94
C ALA A 66 5.24 -11.82 0.36
N TYR A 67 5.75 -11.32 -0.76
CA TYR A 67 5.23 -10.14 -1.44
C TYR A 67 5.19 -10.39 -2.95
N ILE A 68 4.12 -9.94 -3.59
CA ILE A 68 4.05 -9.83 -5.03
C ILE A 68 3.14 -8.65 -5.40
N ASN A 69 3.54 -7.89 -6.42
CA ASN A 69 2.76 -6.85 -7.04
C ASN A 69 2.27 -7.33 -8.41
N PHE A 70 0.94 -7.32 -8.58
CA PHE A 70 0.26 -7.71 -9.82
C PHE A 70 0.15 -6.58 -10.84
N ASP A 71 0.61 -5.36 -10.52
CA ASP A 71 0.83 -4.27 -11.47
C ASP A 71 2.25 -4.35 -12.07
N ASP A 72 2.59 -5.54 -12.58
CA ASP A 72 3.84 -5.87 -13.26
C ASP A 72 3.49 -6.44 -14.64
N GLU A 73 4.05 -5.87 -15.70
CA GLU A 73 3.78 -6.22 -17.09
C GLU A 73 4.11 -7.68 -17.39
N ARG A 74 5.06 -8.28 -16.67
CA ARG A 74 5.43 -9.69 -16.81
C ARG A 74 4.36 -10.60 -16.23
N LEU A 75 3.50 -10.09 -15.36
CA LEU A 75 2.35 -10.79 -14.77
C LEU A 75 1.03 -10.48 -15.50
N ALA A 76 1.08 -9.71 -16.59
CA ALA A 76 -0.10 -9.39 -17.37
C ALA A 76 -0.76 -10.65 -17.94
N GLY A 77 -2.10 -10.73 -17.81
CA GLY A 77 -2.89 -11.86 -18.30
C GLY A 77 -2.86 -13.11 -17.42
N LEU A 78 -2.35 -13.01 -16.18
CA LEU A 78 -2.48 -14.08 -15.19
C LEU A 78 -3.94 -14.46 -14.94
N LYS A 79 -4.15 -15.76 -14.74
CA LYS A 79 -5.46 -16.30 -14.34
C LYS A 79 -5.41 -16.76 -12.89
N SER A 80 -6.59 -16.92 -12.28
CA SER A 80 -6.74 -17.46 -10.92
C SER A 80 -5.98 -18.77 -10.69
N ASP A 81 -5.87 -19.62 -11.71
CA ASP A 81 -5.19 -20.92 -11.63
C ASP A 81 -3.66 -20.79 -11.49
N ASP A 82 -3.09 -19.68 -11.94
CA ASP A 82 -1.66 -19.40 -11.81
C ASP A 82 -1.28 -18.89 -10.40
N LEU A 83 -2.24 -18.43 -9.61
CA LEU A 83 -2.00 -17.97 -8.23
C LEU A 83 -1.43 -19.09 -7.34
N ASN A 84 -1.75 -20.36 -7.63
CA ASN A 84 -1.15 -21.48 -6.89
C ASN A 84 0.34 -21.65 -7.20
N LYS A 85 0.77 -21.38 -8.45
CA LYS A 85 2.19 -21.44 -8.84
C LYS A 85 2.99 -20.31 -8.18
N ILE A 86 2.38 -19.14 -8.00
CA ILE A 86 2.96 -18.05 -7.21
C ILE A 86 3.13 -18.49 -5.75
N LEU A 87 2.12 -19.15 -5.17
CA LEU A 87 2.21 -19.68 -3.80
C LEU A 87 3.30 -20.75 -3.65
N GLU A 88 3.44 -21.66 -4.62
CA GLU A 88 4.54 -22.63 -4.67
C GLU A 88 5.88 -21.92 -4.70
N SER A 89 6.01 -20.89 -5.55
CA SER A 89 7.22 -20.07 -5.64
C SER A 89 7.55 -19.34 -4.34
N PHE A 90 6.53 -18.87 -3.60
CA PHE A 90 6.72 -18.32 -2.27
C PHE A 90 7.34 -19.34 -1.31
N TYR A 91 6.81 -20.56 -1.28
CA TYR A 91 7.33 -21.60 -0.37
C TYR A 91 8.71 -22.13 -0.78
N GLU A 92 9.07 -22.05 -2.07
CA GLU A 92 10.43 -22.35 -2.52
C GLU A 92 11.43 -21.27 -2.14
N LEU A 93 11.01 -20.00 -2.10
CA LEU A 93 11.88 -18.87 -1.78
C LEU A 93 11.99 -18.57 -0.28
N TYR A 94 10.91 -18.81 0.47
CA TYR A 94 10.80 -18.38 1.86
C TYR A 94 10.26 -19.50 2.76
N GLU A 95 10.95 -19.74 3.87
CA GLU A 95 10.50 -20.67 4.89
C GLU A 95 9.57 -19.98 5.91
N ASN A 96 8.58 -20.72 6.41
CA ASN A 96 7.74 -20.30 7.54
C ASN A 96 7.05 -18.93 7.34
N ILE A 97 6.52 -18.69 6.14
CA ILE A 97 5.79 -17.46 5.79
C ILE A 97 4.56 -17.31 6.70
N ASP A 98 4.43 -16.20 7.40
CA ASP A 98 3.27 -15.89 8.25
C ASP A 98 2.35 -14.85 7.62
N TYR A 99 2.93 -13.94 6.82
CA TYR A 99 2.25 -12.86 6.13
C TYR A 99 2.38 -13.00 4.61
N ILE A 100 1.33 -12.67 3.87
CA ILE A 100 1.38 -12.58 2.42
C ILE A 100 0.80 -11.24 2.01
N ILE A 101 1.59 -10.45 1.29
CA ILE A 101 1.15 -9.20 0.67
C ILE A 101 0.85 -9.49 -0.80
N LEU A 102 -0.38 -9.16 -1.21
CA LEU A 102 -0.82 -9.22 -2.60
C LEU A 102 -1.17 -7.79 -3.02
N ASP A 103 -0.23 -7.14 -3.70
CA ASP A 103 -0.33 -5.73 -4.09
C ASP A 103 -1.04 -5.60 -5.44
N GLU A 104 -2.05 -4.74 -5.51
CA GLU A 104 -2.93 -4.54 -6.68
C GLU A 104 -3.57 -5.85 -7.20
N ILE A 105 -3.96 -6.76 -6.29
CA ILE A 105 -4.52 -8.09 -6.59
C ILE A 105 -5.73 -8.07 -7.52
N GLN A 106 -6.49 -6.97 -7.56
CA GLN A 106 -7.64 -6.81 -8.45
C GLN A 106 -7.27 -6.80 -9.95
N ASN A 107 -5.97 -6.84 -10.29
CA ASN A 107 -5.49 -7.05 -11.65
C ASN A 107 -5.60 -8.53 -12.11
N VAL A 108 -5.91 -9.46 -11.21
CA VAL A 108 -6.12 -10.89 -11.53
C VAL A 108 -7.58 -11.24 -11.30
N ASP A 109 -8.30 -11.73 -12.32
CA ASP A 109 -9.71 -12.11 -12.14
C ASP A 109 -9.88 -13.34 -11.22
N ASN A 110 -10.99 -13.40 -10.48
CA ASN A 110 -11.38 -14.53 -9.60
C ASN A 110 -10.36 -14.88 -8.49
N TRP A 111 -9.62 -13.89 -8.02
CA TRP A 111 -8.59 -14.02 -6.99
C TRP A 111 -9.13 -14.29 -5.58
N GLU A 112 -10.40 -13.99 -5.32
CA GLU A 112 -11.00 -13.93 -3.99
C GLU A 112 -11.06 -15.30 -3.32
N LEU A 113 -11.33 -16.35 -4.09
CA LEU A 113 -11.35 -17.74 -3.60
C LEU A 113 -9.96 -18.18 -3.12
N PHE A 114 -8.92 -17.78 -3.85
CA PHE A 114 -7.53 -18.05 -3.48
C PHE A 114 -7.18 -17.36 -2.16
N VAL A 115 -7.51 -16.08 -2.01
CA VAL A 115 -7.26 -15.33 -0.76
C VAL A 115 -8.07 -15.87 0.42
N ASN A 116 -9.35 -16.22 0.20
CA ASN A 116 -10.18 -16.83 1.22
C ASN A 116 -9.65 -18.19 1.70
N ARG A 117 -8.96 -18.95 0.84
CA ARG A 117 -8.24 -20.17 1.22
C ARG A 117 -7.03 -19.83 2.09
N LEU A 118 -6.20 -18.88 1.68
CA LEU A 118 -4.96 -18.52 2.37
C LEU A 118 -5.17 -17.93 3.77
N ARG A 119 -6.20 -17.09 3.95
CA ARG A 119 -6.47 -16.42 5.23
C ARG A 119 -6.67 -17.40 6.41
N ARG A 120 -6.98 -18.67 6.14
CA ARG A 120 -7.23 -19.69 7.16
C ARG A 120 -5.97 -20.00 7.98
N THR A 121 -4.80 -19.80 7.40
CA THR A 121 -3.51 -20.11 8.04
C THR A 121 -2.53 -18.95 8.03
N LYS A 122 -2.74 -17.95 7.16
CA LYS A 122 -1.84 -16.81 6.97
C LYS A 122 -2.56 -15.49 7.24
N LYS A 123 -1.78 -14.45 7.55
CA LYS A 123 -2.24 -13.06 7.62
C LYS A 123 -2.06 -12.44 6.25
N ILE A 124 -3.16 -12.06 5.61
CA ILE A 124 -3.13 -11.55 4.23
C ILE A 124 -3.28 -10.04 4.26
N ILE A 125 -2.39 -9.35 3.57
CA ILE A 125 -2.51 -7.93 3.30
C ILE A 125 -2.80 -7.79 1.81
N LEU A 126 -3.96 -7.22 1.49
CA LEU A 126 -4.31 -6.85 0.14
C LEU A 126 -4.14 -5.35 0.00
N THR A 127 -3.65 -4.89 -1.12
CA THR A 127 -3.79 -3.49 -1.50
C THR A 127 -4.66 -3.39 -2.74
N GLY A 128 -5.21 -2.22 -2.97
CA GLY A 128 -5.48 -1.81 -4.32
C GLY A 128 -5.91 -0.37 -4.43
N SER A 129 -5.55 0.20 -5.56
CA SER A 129 -5.66 1.63 -5.81
C SER A 129 -7.06 2.15 -6.04
N ASN A 130 -8.01 1.23 -6.22
CA ASN A 130 -9.31 1.58 -6.75
C ASN A 130 -10.47 0.97 -5.95
N SER A 131 -11.61 1.59 -6.14
CA SER A 131 -12.92 1.16 -5.67
C SER A 131 -13.40 -0.16 -6.26
N LYS A 132 -12.68 -0.79 -7.21
CA LYS A 132 -12.95 -2.16 -7.71
C LYS A 132 -12.89 -3.21 -6.60
N LEU A 133 -11.88 -3.15 -5.73
CA LEU A 133 -11.83 -3.99 -4.52
C LEU A 133 -13.12 -3.79 -3.70
N LEU A 134 -13.56 -2.54 -3.53
CA LEU A 134 -14.72 -2.16 -2.73
C LEU A 134 -16.09 -2.47 -3.37
N SER A 135 -16.22 -2.47 -4.70
CA SER A 135 -17.53 -2.36 -5.37
C SER A 135 -18.16 -3.67 -5.84
N GLY A 136 -17.55 -4.83 -5.59
CA GLY A 136 -18.13 -6.12 -5.98
C GLY A 136 -17.33 -7.33 -5.53
N GLU A 137 -16.02 -7.30 -5.72
CA GLU A 137 -15.10 -8.43 -5.49
C GLU A 137 -14.95 -8.78 -3.99
N LEU A 138 -14.65 -7.79 -3.14
CA LEU A 138 -14.62 -8.01 -1.68
C LEU A 138 -16.02 -8.37 -1.12
N SER A 139 -17.09 -7.92 -1.78
CA SER A 139 -18.47 -8.01 -1.29
C SER A 139 -19.17 -9.35 -1.52
N THR A 140 -18.58 -10.28 -2.28
CA THR A 140 -19.16 -11.60 -2.53
C THR A 140 -18.43 -12.68 -1.73
N HIS A 141 -17.21 -13.00 -2.12
CA HIS A 141 -16.45 -14.12 -1.56
C HIS A 141 -15.69 -13.79 -0.28
N LEU A 142 -15.62 -12.52 0.12
CA LEU A 142 -14.85 -12.07 1.28
C LEU A 142 -15.69 -11.33 2.33
N THR A 143 -17.00 -11.15 2.13
CA THR A 143 -17.89 -10.49 3.10
C THR A 143 -17.75 -11.07 4.50
N GLY A 144 -17.56 -10.17 5.47
CA GLY A 144 -17.35 -10.48 6.89
C GLY A 144 -16.03 -11.17 7.22
N ARG A 145 -15.12 -11.32 6.24
CA ARG A 145 -13.85 -12.07 6.38
C ARG A 145 -12.61 -11.22 6.09
N TYR A 146 -12.76 -9.90 6.03
CA TYR A 146 -11.68 -8.94 5.96
C TYR A 146 -11.98 -7.74 6.86
N LEU A 147 -10.92 -7.04 7.23
CA LEU A 147 -10.98 -5.67 7.75
C LEU A 147 -10.39 -4.76 6.68
N ASP A 148 -10.98 -3.59 6.47
CA ASP A 148 -10.45 -2.60 5.56
C ASP A 148 -10.01 -1.32 6.27
N ILE A 149 -9.04 -0.66 5.65
CA ILE A 149 -8.60 0.68 5.99
C ILE A 149 -8.46 1.48 4.70
N ILE A 150 -8.68 2.79 4.79
CA ILE A 150 -8.44 3.72 3.69
C ILE A 150 -7.19 4.53 4.03
N LEU A 151 -6.14 4.34 3.23
CA LEU A 151 -4.90 5.10 3.30
C LEU A 151 -5.03 6.35 2.42
N PHE A 152 -5.00 7.50 3.08
CA PHE A 152 -4.98 8.80 2.42
C PHE A 152 -3.55 9.28 2.14
N PRO A 153 -3.36 10.29 1.28
CA PRO A 153 -2.12 11.07 1.26
C PRO A 153 -1.74 11.56 2.67
N PHE A 154 -0.48 11.97 2.85
CA PHE A 154 -0.02 12.50 4.13
C PHE A 154 -0.95 13.60 4.63
N SER A 155 -1.44 13.44 5.85
CA SER A 155 -2.02 14.53 6.61
C SER A 155 -0.96 15.61 6.87
N PHE A 156 -1.39 16.83 7.21
CA PHE A 156 -0.44 17.88 7.57
C PHE A 156 0.48 17.46 8.73
N LYS A 157 -0.04 16.70 9.70
CA LYS A 157 0.75 16.15 10.80
C LYS A 157 1.86 15.20 10.33
N GLU A 158 1.54 14.29 9.40
CA GLU A 158 2.54 13.42 8.79
C GLU A 158 3.54 14.22 7.93
N PHE A 159 3.07 15.27 7.27
CA PHE A 159 3.93 16.16 6.50
C PHE A 159 4.92 16.93 7.39
N LEU A 160 4.52 17.39 8.57
CA LEU A 160 5.42 17.96 9.57
C LEU A 160 6.51 16.96 9.98
N LYS A 161 6.16 15.70 10.22
CA LYS A 161 7.14 14.63 10.51
C LYS A 161 8.10 14.42 9.34
N LEU A 162 7.59 14.41 8.11
CA LEU A 162 8.41 14.30 6.90
C LEU A 162 9.40 15.46 6.77
N LYS A 163 8.98 16.67 7.16
CA LYS A 163 9.80 17.89 7.19
C LYS A 163 10.64 18.07 8.46
N GLU A 164 10.62 17.11 9.39
CA GLU A 164 11.33 17.19 10.68
C GLU A 164 10.93 18.39 11.56
N VAL A 165 9.74 18.95 11.33
CA VAL A 165 9.20 20.05 12.15
C VAL A 165 8.59 19.46 13.42
N LYS A 166 9.08 19.89 14.58
CA LYS A 166 8.67 19.34 15.89
C LYS A 166 7.31 19.86 16.31
N GLU A 167 6.44 18.93 16.72
CA GLU A 167 5.21 19.27 17.44
C GLU A 167 5.52 19.46 18.93
N ASN A 168 5.20 20.63 19.47
CA ASN A 168 5.41 21.00 20.86
C ASN A 168 4.09 21.40 21.53
N LYS A 169 3.99 21.27 22.85
CA LYS A 169 2.79 21.73 23.60
C LYS A 169 2.65 23.25 23.60
N VAL A 170 3.78 23.94 23.61
CA VAL A 170 3.88 25.40 23.55
C VAL A 170 4.92 25.73 22.49
N TYR A 171 4.59 26.68 21.63
CA TYR A 171 5.45 27.12 20.53
C TYR A 171 5.95 28.54 20.77
N THR A 172 7.25 28.74 20.56
CA THR A 172 7.86 30.06 20.38
C THR A 172 7.33 30.74 19.11
N THR A 173 7.54 32.04 18.99
CA THR A 173 7.19 32.79 17.77
C THR A 173 7.90 32.24 16.53
N GLN A 174 9.15 31.79 16.67
CA GLN A 174 9.93 31.22 15.59
C GLN A 174 9.35 29.87 15.12
N GLU A 175 9.02 28.96 16.04
CA GLU A 175 8.42 27.67 15.69
C GLU A 175 7.04 27.84 15.04
N LYS A 176 6.25 28.82 15.49
CA LYS A 176 4.97 29.17 14.83
C LYS A 176 5.19 29.61 13.38
N ALA A 177 6.19 30.46 13.13
CA ALA A 177 6.51 30.91 11.78
C ALA A 177 6.96 29.73 10.89
N GLU A 178 7.74 28.80 11.43
CA GLU A 178 8.17 27.58 10.72
C GLU A 178 6.98 26.66 10.38
N ILE A 179 6.06 26.44 11.31
CA ILE A 179 4.85 25.66 11.07
C ILE A 179 3.98 26.33 10.00
N MET A 180 3.80 27.66 10.07
CA MET A 180 3.02 28.41 9.09
C MET A 180 3.62 28.34 7.69
N LYS A 181 4.95 28.45 7.57
CA LYS A 181 5.66 28.25 6.30
C LYS A 181 5.44 26.84 5.75
N THR A 182 5.53 25.83 6.61
CA THR A 182 5.33 24.43 6.22
C THR A 182 3.88 24.15 5.81
N LEU A 183 2.91 24.82 6.45
CA LEU A 183 1.50 24.75 6.07
C LEU A 183 1.26 25.34 4.68
N GLN A 184 1.87 26.48 4.36
CA GLN A 184 1.79 27.07 3.02
C GLN A 184 2.34 26.10 1.97
N GLU A 185 3.51 25.50 2.23
CA GLU A 185 4.07 24.48 1.34
C GLU A 185 3.11 23.29 1.17
N TYR A 186 2.55 22.77 2.27
CA TYR A 186 1.58 21.66 2.22
C TYR A 186 0.32 22.00 1.39
N LEU A 187 -0.18 23.23 1.48
CA LEU A 187 -1.33 23.68 0.68
C LEU A 187 -0.98 23.80 -0.81
N GLU A 188 0.27 24.09 -1.14
CA GLU A 188 0.74 24.17 -2.52
C GLU A 188 1.08 22.82 -3.13
N ILE A 189 1.73 21.94 -2.36
CA ILE A 189 2.23 20.65 -2.85
C ILE A 189 1.39 19.43 -2.44
N GLY A 190 0.41 19.62 -1.56
CA GLY A 190 -0.45 18.57 -1.05
C GLY A 190 0.27 17.52 -0.20
N GLY A 191 -0.43 16.41 0.05
CA GLY A 191 0.05 15.32 0.90
C GLY A 191 0.64 14.11 0.16
N PHE A 192 0.75 14.13 -1.16
CA PHE A 192 1.22 12.95 -1.89
C PHE A 192 2.72 12.71 -1.65
N PRO A 193 3.14 11.48 -1.32
CA PRO A 193 4.57 11.15 -1.17
C PRO A 193 5.43 11.56 -2.38
N GLU A 194 4.93 11.38 -3.59
CA GLU A 194 5.66 11.75 -4.81
C GLU A 194 5.74 13.26 -5.04
N ALA A 195 4.75 14.03 -4.60
CA ALA A 195 4.78 15.49 -4.72
C ALA A 195 5.92 16.11 -3.89
N TYR A 196 6.29 15.47 -2.77
CA TYR A 196 7.47 15.84 -2.00
C TYR A 196 8.79 15.63 -2.78
N LYS A 197 8.86 14.59 -3.62
CA LYS A 197 10.07 14.26 -4.40
C LYS A 197 10.21 15.09 -5.67
N PHE A 198 9.11 15.22 -6.41
CA PHE A 198 9.10 15.77 -7.77
C PHE A 198 8.49 17.19 -7.83
N GLY A 199 8.03 17.71 -6.69
CA GLY A 199 7.45 19.04 -6.58
C GLY A 199 6.04 19.17 -7.16
N LYS A 200 5.57 20.42 -7.21
CA LYS A 200 4.18 20.78 -7.55
C LYS A 200 3.71 20.27 -8.92
N GLY A 201 4.60 20.21 -9.91
CA GLY A 201 4.25 19.73 -11.26
C GLY A 201 3.73 18.29 -11.28
N MET A 202 4.11 17.47 -10.30
CA MET A 202 3.64 16.09 -10.18
C MET A 202 2.17 16.00 -9.76
N ILE A 203 1.67 16.99 -9.01
CA ILE A 203 0.31 16.98 -8.46
C ILE A 203 -0.71 17.05 -9.58
N SER A 204 -0.51 17.94 -10.56
CA SER A 204 -1.40 18.03 -11.72
C SER A 204 -1.51 16.69 -12.44
N LYS A 205 -0.40 15.97 -12.60
CA LYS A 205 -0.39 14.63 -13.20
C LYS A 205 -1.11 13.59 -12.33
N ILE A 206 -0.92 13.65 -11.01
CA ILE A 206 -1.63 12.76 -10.07
C ILE A 206 -3.14 13.00 -10.15
N TYR A 207 -3.59 14.25 -10.15
CA TYR A 207 -5.01 14.56 -10.29
C TYR A 207 -5.57 14.14 -11.65
N GLU A 208 -4.83 14.37 -12.73
CA GLU A 208 -5.24 13.91 -14.07
C GLU A 208 -5.35 12.39 -14.13
N ASP A 209 -4.37 11.66 -13.60
CA ASP A 209 -4.41 10.20 -13.51
C ASP A 209 -5.61 9.71 -12.69
N ILE A 210 -5.92 10.34 -11.54
CA ILE A 210 -7.08 9.99 -10.71
C ILE A 210 -8.38 10.26 -11.49
N LEU A 211 -8.53 11.45 -12.08
CA LEU A 211 -9.74 11.82 -12.81
C LEU A 211 -9.97 10.90 -14.02
N THR A 212 -8.92 10.62 -14.79
CA THR A 212 -9.03 9.82 -16.01
C THR A 212 -9.13 8.32 -15.73
N LYS A 213 -8.22 7.77 -14.93
CA LYS A 213 -8.09 6.32 -14.74
C LYS A 213 -8.90 5.76 -13.58
N ASP A 214 -9.11 6.54 -12.52
CA ASP A 214 -9.85 6.07 -11.34
C ASP A 214 -11.35 6.40 -11.42
N ILE A 215 -11.71 7.51 -12.08
CA ILE A 215 -13.09 8.03 -12.13
C ILE A 215 -13.72 7.87 -13.52
N LEU A 216 -13.17 8.51 -14.56
CA LEU A 216 -13.81 8.60 -15.87
C LEU A 216 -13.88 7.26 -16.61
N LEU A 217 -12.79 6.49 -16.69
CA LEU A 217 -12.78 5.17 -17.34
C LEU A 217 -13.64 4.11 -16.63
N ARG A 218 -14.40 4.50 -15.61
CA ARG A 218 -15.30 3.64 -14.84
C ARG A 218 -16.77 3.80 -15.23
N TYR A 219 -17.14 4.89 -15.91
CA TYR A 219 -18.50 5.22 -16.37
C TYR A 219 -18.50 5.49 -17.87
#